data_AF-A0A645IUW1-F1
#
_entry.id   AF-A0A645IUW1-F1
#
_cell.length_a   1.000
_cell.length_b   1.000
_cell.length_c   1.000
_cell.angle_alpha   90.00
_cell.angle_beta   90.00
_cell.angle_gamma   90.00
#
_symmetry.space_group_name_H-M   'P 1'
#
loop_
_entity.id
_entity.type
_entity.pdbx_description
1 polymer ?
#
loop_
_entity_poly.entity_id
_entity_poly.type
_entity_poly.pdbx_seq_one_letter_code
_entity_poly.pdbx_strand_id
1 'polypeptide(L)'
;MPMVRRIVTVSGSAISNPKNLECRIGTPVEALIDACGGFINPPNKLLMGGPMMGNPLFSLEVPVIKGTNAILAFYQDECVTAKHPACIRCGRCLDACPMHLMPTYIYTCSEKGTTTDLETYNTLDCIECGACTYVCPAKLPLVQGIRAAKQRVMDARRKK
;
A
#
# COMPACT_ATOMS: atom_id res chain seq x y z
N MET A 1 3.14 13.02 27.34
CA MET A 1 2.03 12.07 27.56
C MET A 1 2.00 11.08 26.40
N PRO A 2 2.02 9.76 26.62
CA PRO A 2 2.00 8.78 25.54
C PRO A 2 0.64 8.79 24.81
N MET A 3 0.66 8.57 23.50
CA MET A 3 -0.57 8.45 22.71
C MET A 3 -1.25 7.13 23.07
N VAL A 4 -2.40 7.20 23.74
CA VAL A 4 -3.14 6.01 24.21
C VAL A 4 -4.40 5.73 23.39
N ARG A 5 -4.90 6.74 22.66
CA ARG A 5 -6.10 6.66 21.83
C ARG A 5 -5.84 7.27 20.45
N ARG A 6 -6.59 6.80 19.46
CA ARG A 6 -6.53 7.29 18.09
C ARG A 6 -7.92 7.19 17.44
N ILE A 7 -8.22 8.15 16.58
CA ILE A 7 -9.38 8.07 15.68
C ILE A 7 -8.96 7.26 14.46
N VAL A 8 -9.71 6.18 14.18
CA VAL A 8 -9.52 5.29 13.03
C VAL A 8 -10.79 5.32 12.19
N THR A 9 -10.63 5.57 10.90
CA THR A 9 -11.73 5.49 9.92
C THR A 9 -11.90 4.05 9.46
N VAL A 10 -13.05 3.43 9.72
CA VAL A 10 -13.39 2.12 9.16
C VAL A 10 -14.35 2.34 8.00
N SER A 11 -13.94 1.94 6.79
CA SER A 11 -14.71 2.20 5.57
C SER A 11 -14.41 1.17 4.47
N GLY A 12 -15.06 1.34 3.33
CA GLY A 12 -14.93 0.47 2.15
C GLY A 12 -16.24 -0.26 1.83
N SER A 13 -16.31 -0.76 0.60
CA SER A 13 -17.50 -1.43 0.04
C SER A 13 -17.92 -2.70 0.77
N ALA A 14 -17.03 -3.31 1.56
CA ALA A 14 -17.35 -4.51 2.34
C ALA A 14 -17.92 -4.23 3.74
N ILE A 15 -17.86 -2.98 4.24
CA ILE A 15 -18.27 -2.63 5.62
C ILE A 15 -19.75 -2.25 5.69
N SER A 16 -20.48 -2.78 6.68
CA SER A 16 -21.91 -2.50 6.84
C SER A 16 -22.21 -1.04 7.18
N ASN A 17 -21.55 -0.49 8.19
CA ASN A 17 -21.81 0.88 8.65
C ASN A 17 -20.48 1.64 8.81
N PRO A 18 -19.96 2.26 7.74
CA PRO A 18 -18.72 3.02 7.76
C PRO A 18 -18.77 4.17 8.77
N LYS A 19 -17.77 4.26 9.65
CA LYS A 19 -17.73 5.30 10.69
C LYS A 19 -16.30 5.55 11.16
N ASN A 20 -16.12 6.70 11.81
CA ASN A 20 -14.89 7.03 12.52
C ASN A 20 -15.03 6.58 13.98
N LEU A 21 -14.07 5.80 14.46
CA LEU A 21 -14.06 5.25 15.81
C LEU A 21 -12.85 5.79 16.57
N GLU A 22 -13.08 6.25 17.80
CA GLU A 22 -11.98 6.46 18.75
C GLU A 22 -11.68 5.15 19.46
N CYS A 23 -10.49 4.61 19.27
CA CYS A 23 -10.08 3.35 19.88
C CYS A 23 -8.75 3.48 20.61
N ARG A 24 -8.46 2.52 21.49
CA ARG A 24 -7.17 2.46 22.18
C ARG A 24 -6.12 1.89 21.24
N ILE A 25 -4.87 2.31 21.41
CA ILE A 25 -3.75 1.61 20.79
C ILE A 25 -3.70 0.18 21.36
N GLY A 26 -3.60 -0.82 20.49
CA GLY A 26 -3.65 -2.24 20.84
C GLY A 26 -5.00 -2.91 20.61
N THR A 27 -6.09 -2.16 20.36
CA THR A 27 -7.39 -2.76 20.02
C THR A 27 -7.27 -3.58 18.73
N PRO A 28 -7.76 -4.83 18.67
CA PRO A 28 -7.71 -5.62 17.44
C PRO A 28 -8.59 -5.01 16.36
N VAL A 29 -8.20 -5.17 15.10
CA VAL A 29 -8.96 -4.68 13.93
C VAL A 29 -10.35 -5.32 13.86
N GLU A 30 -10.47 -6.58 14.27
CA GLU A 30 -11.75 -7.30 14.39
C GLU A 30 -12.79 -6.52 15.21
N ALA A 31 -12.43 -6.07 16.42
CA ALA A 31 -13.33 -5.32 17.29
C ALA A 31 -13.81 -3.99 16.68
N LEU A 32 -13.00 -3.38 15.81
CA LEU A 32 -13.40 -2.18 15.08
C LEU A 32 -14.41 -2.49 13.97
N ILE A 33 -14.24 -3.61 13.29
CA ILE A 33 -15.16 -4.06 12.23
C ILE A 33 -16.49 -4.48 12.87
N ASP A 34 -16.47 -5.18 14.00
CA ASP A 34 -17.67 -5.55 14.75
C ASP A 34 -18.45 -4.32 15.23
N ALA A 35 -17.74 -3.30 15.73
CA ALA A 35 -18.35 -2.02 16.07
C ALA A 35 -18.98 -1.30 14.85
N CYS A 36 -18.60 -1.68 13.63
CA CYS A 36 -19.20 -1.21 12.37
C CYS A 36 -20.32 -2.10 11.84
N GLY A 37 -20.75 -3.12 12.60
CA GLY A 37 -21.79 -4.07 12.20
C GLY A 37 -21.26 -5.21 11.32
N GLY A 38 -19.94 -5.42 11.28
CA GLY A 38 -19.33 -6.50 10.51
C GLY A 38 -19.22 -6.21 9.02
N PHE A 39 -18.94 -7.28 8.27
CA PHE A 39 -18.86 -7.26 6.82
C PHE A 39 -20.21 -7.57 6.18
N ILE A 40 -20.60 -6.79 5.16
CA ILE A 40 -21.74 -7.12 4.29
C ILE A 40 -21.40 -8.35 3.44
N ASN A 41 -20.18 -8.36 2.90
CA ASN A 41 -19.64 -9.40 2.03
C ASN A 41 -18.18 -9.68 2.41
N PRO A 42 -17.65 -10.89 2.15
CA PRO A 42 -16.24 -11.19 2.44
C PRO A 42 -15.32 -10.26 1.63
N PRO A 43 -14.44 -9.47 2.29
CA PRO A 43 -13.58 -8.53 1.58
C PRO A 43 -12.51 -9.26 0.76
N ASN A 44 -12.29 -8.79 -0.48
CA ASN A 44 -11.19 -9.27 -1.32
C ASN A 44 -9.84 -8.73 -0.84
N LYS A 45 -9.84 -7.53 -0.26
CA LYS A 45 -8.63 -6.87 0.24
C LYS A 45 -8.96 -6.02 1.44
N LEU A 46 -8.18 -6.19 2.50
CA LEU A 46 -8.20 -5.35 3.68
C LEU A 46 -6.91 -4.54 3.74
N LEU A 47 -7.00 -3.22 3.88
CA LEU A 47 -5.86 -2.33 4.02
C LEU A 47 -5.87 -1.64 5.38
N MET A 48 -4.72 -1.61 6.04
CA MET A 48 -4.43 -0.74 7.16
C MET A 48 -3.74 0.53 6.66
N GLY A 49 -4.43 1.66 6.75
CA GLY A 49 -4.01 2.95 6.22
C GLY A 49 -4.89 3.43 5.08
N GLY A 50 -4.34 4.30 4.22
CA GLY A 50 -5.08 4.83 3.07
C GLY A 50 -5.16 3.85 1.88
N PRO A 51 -5.98 4.15 0.86
CA PRO A 51 -6.17 3.28 -0.30
C PRO A 51 -4.88 3.10 -1.13
N MET A 52 -4.01 4.11 -1.12
CA MET A 52 -2.77 4.13 -1.92
C MET A 52 -1.56 3.58 -1.15
N MET A 53 -1.45 3.98 0.14
CA MET A 53 -0.28 3.73 0.99
C MET A 53 -0.50 2.62 2.01
N GLY A 54 -1.74 2.15 2.17
CA GLY A 54 -2.12 1.19 3.18
C GLY A 54 -1.45 -0.15 2.97
N ASN A 55 -1.10 -0.79 4.07
CA ASN A 55 -0.53 -2.12 4.04
C ASN A 55 -1.64 -3.16 4.02
N PRO A 56 -1.55 -4.21 3.18
CA PRO A 56 -2.53 -5.28 3.18
C PRO A 56 -2.48 -6.03 4.51
N LEU A 57 -3.66 -6.26 5.09
CA LEU A 57 -3.84 -7.07 6.28
C LEU A 57 -4.24 -8.49 5.87
N PHE A 58 -3.58 -9.48 6.46
CA PHE A 58 -3.88 -10.91 6.27
C PHE A 58 -4.64 -11.54 7.44
N SER A 59 -4.67 -10.85 8.58
CA SER A 59 -5.39 -11.25 9.79
C SER A 59 -6.11 -10.05 10.39
N LEU A 60 -7.26 -10.29 11.03
CA LEU A 60 -8.06 -9.29 11.74
C LEU A 60 -7.59 -9.09 13.19
N GLU A 61 -6.75 -9.99 13.70
CA GLU A 61 -6.20 -9.94 15.06
C GLU A 61 -5.08 -8.89 15.20
N VAL A 62 -4.69 -8.25 14.11
CA VAL A 62 -3.64 -7.23 14.11
C VAL A 62 -4.10 -6.03 14.95
N PRO A 63 -3.26 -5.54 15.88
CA PRO A 63 -3.61 -4.42 16.73
C PRO A 63 -3.56 -3.09 15.96
N VAL A 64 -4.43 -2.17 16.36
CA VAL A 64 -4.34 -0.76 15.99
C VAL A 64 -3.07 -0.17 16.60
N ILE A 65 -2.21 0.40 15.76
CA ILE A 65 -0.98 1.05 16.17
C ILE A 65 -1.06 2.57 15.96
N LYS A 66 -0.05 3.31 16.44
CA LYS A 66 0.03 4.78 16.31
C LYS A 66 -0.17 5.27 14.86
N GLY A 67 0.29 4.50 13.87
CA GLY A 67 0.18 4.80 12.44
C GLY A 67 -1.09 4.34 11.75
N THR A 68 -2.01 3.68 12.46
CA THR A 68 -3.27 3.19 11.89
C THR A 68 -4.26 4.34 11.81
N ASN A 69 -4.43 4.91 10.62
CA ASN A 69 -5.35 6.03 10.40
C ASN A 69 -6.72 5.57 9.90
N ALA A 70 -6.73 4.50 9.13
CA ALA A 70 -7.93 3.93 8.53
C ALA A 70 -7.79 2.42 8.37
N ILE A 71 -8.92 1.75 8.29
CA ILE A 71 -9.07 0.34 7.92
C ILE A 71 -10.05 0.33 6.76
N LEU A 72 -9.58 -0.10 5.59
CA LEU A 72 -10.36 -0.10 4.35
C LEU A 72 -10.60 -1.53 3.89
N ALA A 73 -11.86 -1.93 3.79
CA ALA A 73 -12.25 -3.26 3.32
C ALA A 73 -12.96 -3.17 1.97
N PHE A 74 -12.32 -3.70 0.93
CA PHE A 74 -12.79 -3.60 -0.45
C PHE A 74 -13.41 -4.92 -0.92
N TYR A 75 -14.53 -4.82 -1.63
CA TYR A 75 -15.26 -5.93 -2.25
C TYR A 75 -15.18 -5.88 -3.79
N GLN A 76 -15.30 -7.04 -4.44
CA GLN A 76 -15.34 -7.21 -5.91
C GLN A 76 -14.24 -6.44 -6.68
N ASP A 77 -14.64 -5.62 -7.67
CA ASP A 77 -13.82 -5.03 -8.71
C ASP A 77 -13.02 -3.81 -8.24
N GLU A 78 -13.18 -3.40 -6.99
CA GLU A 78 -12.35 -2.32 -6.42
C GLU A 78 -10.90 -2.77 -6.22
N CYS A 79 -10.63 -4.08 -6.24
CA CYS A 79 -9.30 -4.67 -6.07
C CYS A 79 -8.94 -5.68 -7.16
N VAL A 80 -9.07 -5.29 -8.43
CA VAL A 80 -8.57 -6.12 -9.55
C VAL A 80 -7.05 -6.24 -9.49
N THR A 81 -6.58 -7.46 -9.25
CA THR A 81 -5.16 -7.82 -9.31
C THR A 81 -4.95 -8.75 -10.50
N ALA A 82 -3.99 -8.42 -11.37
CA ALA A 82 -3.61 -9.29 -12.48
C ALA A 82 -2.65 -10.39 -11.97
N LYS A 83 -2.88 -11.66 -12.35
CA LYS A 83 -1.98 -12.77 -11.99
C LYS A 83 -0.58 -12.63 -12.62
N HIS A 84 -0.52 -12.12 -13.85
CA HIS A 84 0.71 -11.89 -14.60
C HIS A 84 0.70 -10.48 -15.23
N PRO A 85 0.92 -9.43 -14.42
CA PRO A 85 0.89 -8.06 -14.93
C PRO A 85 2.10 -7.82 -15.85
N ALA A 86 1.85 -7.42 -17.10
CA ALA A 86 2.89 -7.12 -18.08
C ALA A 86 2.82 -5.65 -18.53
N CYS A 87 3.95 -4.95 -18.54
CA CYS A 87 3.98 -3.54 -18.91
C CYS A 87 3.69 -3.36 -20.41
N ILE A 88 2.62 -2.64 -20.74
CA ILE A 88 2.25 -2.28 -22.12
C ILE A 88 2.88 -0.94 -22.59
N ARG A 89 3.80 -0.37 -21.81
CA ARG A 89 4.53 0.88 -22.11
C ARG A 89 3.64 2.10 -22.42
N CYS A 90 2.49 2.21 -21.76
CA CYS A 90 1.53 3.30 -21.97
C CYS A 90 1.93 4.69 -21.41
N GLY A 91 3.03 4.81 -20.67
CA GLY A 91 3.53 6.11 -20.15
C GLY A 91 2.80 6.71 -18.93
N ARG A 92 1.54 6.34 -18.64
CA ARG A 92 0.73 6.95 -17.57
C ARG A 92 1.36 7.04 -16.18
N CYS A 93 2.22 6.08 -15.84
CA CYS A 93 2.93 6.06 -14.56
C CYS A 93 3.98 7.16 -14.42
N LEU A 94 4.51 7.69 -15.54
CA LEU A 94 5.44 8.82 -15.57
C LEU A 94 4.68 10.11 -15.27
N ASP A 95 3.56 10.33 -15.96
CA ASP A 95 2.73 11.53 -15.81
C ASP A 95 2.15 11.67 -14.39
N ALA A 96 1.76 10.54 -13.78
CA ALA A 96 1.21 10.53 -12.43
C ALA A 96 2.28 10.63 -11.32
N CYS A 97 3.57 10.56 -11.64
CA CYS A 97 4.61 10.56 -10.62
C CYS A 97 4.92 11.99 -10.16
N PRO A 98 4.66 12.35 -8.88
CA PRO A 98 4.95 13.69 -8.37
C PRO A 98 6.46 13.99 -8.26
N MET A 99 7.29 12.95 -8.28
CA MET A 99 8.76 13.07 -8.22
C MET A 99 9.42 13.02 -9.61
N HIS A 100 8.63 12.92 -10.68
CA HIS A 100 9.12 12.80 -12.06
C HIS A 100 10.17 11.69 -12.27
N LEU A 101 10.02 10.58 -11.54
CA LEU A 101 10.88 9.41 -11.68
C LEU A 101 10.43 8.53 -12.85
N MET A 102 11.16 7.43 -13.08
CA MET A 102 10.81 6.38 -14.03
C MET A 102 10.38 5.08 -13.33
N PRO A 103 9.13 4.98 -12.79
CA PRO A 103 8.70 3.85 -11.97
C PRO A 103 8.83 2.49 -12.66
N THR A 104 8.57 2.42 -13.97
CA THR A 104 8.65 1.18 -14.73
C THR A 104 10.08 0.66 -14.85
N TYR A 105 11.06 1.55 -15.04
CA TYR A 105 12.46 1.17 -15.14
C TYR A 105 12.99 0.73 -13.77
N ILE A 106 12.67 1.49 -12.72
CA ILE A 106 13.03 1.11 -11.35
C ILE A 106 12.43 -0.27 -11.01
N TYR A 107 11.17 -0.51 -11.38
CA TYR A 107 10.51 -1.80 -11.18
C TYR A 107 11.22 -2.93 -11.94
N THR A 108 11.52 -2.77 -13.23
CA THR A 108 12.23 -3.79 -14.00
C THR A 108 13.65 -4.05 -13.49
N CYS A 109 14.39 -3.00 -13.09
CA CYS A 109 15.70 -3.14 -12.44
C CYS A 109 15.57 -3.85 -11.09
N SER A 110 14.49 -3.62 -10.35
CA SER A 110 14.18 -4.34 -9.12
C SER A 110 13.96 -5.84 -9.36
N GLU A 111 13.33 -6.24 -10.46
CA GLU A 111 13.16 -7.66 -10.79
C GLU A 111 14.48 -8.31 -11.20
N LYS A 112 15.35 -7.56 -11.91
CA LYS A 112 16.67 -8.05 -12.36
C LYS A 112 17.73 -8.10 -11.26
N GLY A 113 17.57 -7.34 -10.17
CA GLY A 113 18.51 -7.33 -9.04
C GLY A 113 19.78 -6.50 -9.25
N THR A 114 19.84 -5.66 -10.28
CA THR A 114 21.02 -4.84 -10.58
C THR A 114 21.05 -3.56 -9.73
N THR A 115 21.86 -3.52 -8.67
CA THR A 115 21.90 -2.38 -7.75
C THR A 115 22.46 -1.09 -8.38
N THR A 116 23.43 -1.20 -9.30
CA THR A 116 24.02 -0.03 -10.00
C THR A 116 22.99 0.73 -10.83
N ASP A 117 22.10 0.00 -11.49
CA ASP A 117 21.02 0.60 -12.29
C ASP A 117 20.01 1.30 -11.39
N LEU A 118 19.68 0.70 -10.22
CA LEU A 118 18.77 1.30 -9.25
C LEU A 118 19.27 2.65 -8.70
N GLU A 119 20.58 2.79 -8.48
CA GLU A 119 21.18 4.07 -8.09
C GLU A 119 21.11 5.08 -9.23
N THR A 120 21.33 4.65 -10.47
CA THR A 120 21.26 5.51 -11.67
C THR A 120 19.86 6.10 -11.87
N TYR A 121 18.81 5.35 -11.52
CA TYR A 121 17.42 5.80 -11.62
C TYR A 121 16.90 6.55 -10.38
N ASN A 122 17.79 6.98 -9.47
CA ASN A 122 17.43 7.74 -8.27
C ASN A 122 16.33 7.06 -7.43
N THR A 123 16.41 5.74 -7.30
CA THR A 123 15.37 4.93 -6.64
C THR A 123 15.04 5.39 -5.22
N LEU A 124 16.02 5.96 -4.51
CA LEU A 124 15.85 6.45 -3.13
C LEU A 124 14.95 7.68 -3.04
N ASP A 125 14.80 8.47 -4.11
CA ASP A 125 14.00 9.70 -4.13
C ASP A 125 12.50 9.41 -4.22
N CYS A 126 12.09 8.18 -4.52
CA CYS A 126 10.68 7.83 -4.59
C CYS A 126 10.01 7.99 -3.21
N ILE A 127 8.95 8.78 -3.08
CA ILE A 127 8.22 8.92 -1.80
C ILE A 127 7.18 7.81 -1.53
N GLU A 128 7.17 6.77 -2.37
CA GLU A 128 6.32 5.59 -2.26
C GLU A 128 4.80 5.84 -2.35
N CYS A 129 4.36 7.01 -2.84
CA CYS A 129 2.96 7.50 -2.83
C CYS A 129 1.87 6.61 -3.46
N GLY A 130 2.19 5.54 -4.18
CA GLY A 130 1.19 4.64 -4.79
C GLY A 130 0.59 5.10 -6.13
N ALA A 131 0.80 6.36 -6.55
CA ALA A 131 0.16 6.95 -7.73
C ALA A 131 0.39 6.13 -9.02
N CYS A 132 1.63 5.73 -9.27
CA CYS A 132 2.01 4.98 -10.45
C CYS A 132 1.36 3.59 -10.53
N THR A 133 1.25 2.87 -9.39
CA THR A 133 0.57 1.56 -9.32
C THR A 133 -0.93 1.71 -9.59
N TYR A 134 -1.55 2.75 -9.03
CA TYR A 134 -3.00 2.97 -9.15
C TYR A 134 -3.45 3.26 -10.59
N VAL A 135 -2.75 4.16 -11.28
CA VAL A 135 -3.09 4.56 -12.66
C VAL A 135 -2.69 3.52 -13.72
N CYS A 136 -1.89 2.51 -13.34
CA CYS A 136 -1.40 1.51 -14.26
C CYS A 136 -2.55 0.63 -14.80
N PRO A 137 -2.83 0.64 -16.11
CA PRO A 137 -3.88 -0.21 -16.68
C PRO A 137 -3.53 -1.70 -16.60
N ALA A 138 -2.24 -2.03 -16.67
CA ALA A 138 -1.73 -3.39 -16.54
C ALA A 138 -1.57 -3.85 -15.07
N LYS A 139 -1.93 -3.00 -14.09
CA LYS A 139 -1.91 -3.31 -12.66
C LYS A 139 -0.56 -3.83 -12.14
N LEU A 140 0.54 -3.26 -12.63
CA LEU A 140 1.88 -3.61 -12.14
C LEU A 140 2.05 -3.17 -10.68
N PRO A 141 2.64 -4.01 -9.81
CA PRO A 141 2.93 -3.67 -8.42
C PRO A 141 4.18 -2.78 -8.29
N LEU A 142 4.18 -1.63 -8.96
CA LEU A 142 5.33 -0.74 -9.10
C LEU A 142 5.89 -0.30 -7.74
N VAL A 143 5.04 0.24 -6.86
CA VAL A 143 5.48 0.72 -5.54
C VAL A 143 6.05 -0.38 -4.66
N GLN A 144 5.49 -1.59 -4.71
CA GLN A 144 6.01 -2.74 -3.96
C GLN A 144 7.41 -3.13 -4.45
N GLY A 145 7.62 -3.17 -5.77
CA GLY A 145 8.95 -3.41 -6.36
C GLY A 145 9.94 -2.30 -6.02
N ILE A 146 9.51 -1.03 -6.06
CA ILE A 146 10.35 0.12 -5.68
C ILE A 146 10.74 0.07 -4.20
N ARG A 147 9.83 -0.31 -3.29
CA ARG A 147 10.15 -0.51 -1.86
C ARG A 147 11.25 -1.55 -1.66
N ALA A 148 11.14 -2.69 -2.33
CA ALA A 148 12.17 -3.73 -2.30
C ALA A 148 13.49 -3.24 -2.91
N ALA A 149 13.42 -2.48 -4.00
CA ALA A 149 14.59 -1.89 -4.65
C ALA A 149 15.35 -0.92 -3.73
N LYS A 150 14.62 -0.03 -3.04
CA LYS A 150 15.20 0.89 -2.05
C LYS A 150 15.92 0.15 -0.93
N GLN A 151 15.30 -0.90 -0.38
CA GLN A 151 15.93 -1.72 0.66
C GLN A 151 17.26 -2.30 0.18
N ARG A 152 17.29 -2.86 -1.04
CA ARG A 152 18.53 -3.40 -1.63
C ARG A 152 19.62 -2.35 -1.82
N VAL A 153 19.26 -1.14 -2.29
CA VAL A 153 20.23 -0.05 -2.43
C VAL A 153 20.78 0.37 -1.07
N MET A 154 19.92 0.50 -0.05
CA MET A 154 20.35 0.83 1.32
C MET A 154 21.26 -0.25 1.91
N ASP A 155 20.94 -1.53 1.72
CA ASP A 155 21.75 -2.64 2.21
C ASP A 155 23.11 -2.73 1.50
N ALA A 156 23.14 -2.44 0.20
CA ALA A 156 24.39 -2.37 -0.55
C ALA A 156 25.29 -1.22 -0.08
N ARG A 157 24.71 -0.05 0.22
CA ARG A 157 25.44 1.10 0.79
C ARG A 157 26.00 0.83 2.18
N ARG A 158 25.33 0.02 2.99
CA ARG A 158 25.80 -0.37 4.34
C ARG A 158 26.97 -1.35 4.32
N LYS A 159 27.14 -2.12 3.23
CA LYS A 159 28.23 -3.10 3.07
C LYS A 159 29.51 -2.50 2.48
N LYS A 160 29.44 -1.24 2.03
CA LYS A 160 30.54 -0.51 1.40
C LYS A 160 31.20 0.41 2.41
#